data_AF-A0A2E8Y4C8-F1
#
_entry.id   AF-A0A2E8Y4C8-F1
#
_cell.length_a   1.000
_cell.length_b   1.000
_cell.length_c   1.000
_cell.angle_alpha   90.00
_cell.angle_beta   90.00
_cell.angle_gamma   90.00
#
_symmetry.space_group_name_H-M   'P 1'
#
loop_
_entity.id
_entity.type
_entity.pdbx_description
1 polymer ?
#
loop_
_entity_poly.entity_id
_entity_poly.type
_entity_poly.pdbx_seq_one_letter_code
_entity_poly.pdbx_strand_id
1 'polypeptide(L)'
;MLNNLLKHPDSRMVCMDTFEGGSEHIRDTTDMASVHEAFFRNVGKTGRSDSVRVLEERSDTGLLRLLQENHEAFDFIYVDGSHLSTDVLVDLVLGFRLLNVGGLCICDDYLWEG
;
A
#
# COMPACT_ATOMS: atom_id res chain seq x y z
N MET A 1 5.40 14.81 9.32
CA MET A 1 5.66 13.58 8.55
C MET A 1 5.49 13.79 7.04
N LEU A 2 4.42 14.48 6.58
CA LEU A 2 4.08 14.64 5.15
C LEU A 2 5.15 15.32 4.25
N ASN A 3 6.05 16.11 4.82
CA ASN A 3 7.07 16.87 4.06
C ASN A 3 8.12 16.00 3.35
N ASN A 4 8.17 14.69 3.62
CA ASN A 4 9.14 13.76 3.04
C ASN A 4 8.54 12.84 1.97
N LEU A 5 7.24 12.96 1.68
CA LEU A 5 6.59 12.13 0.69
C LEU A 5 7.03 12.52 -0.73
N LEU A 6 7.60 11.56 -1.47
CA LEU A 6 7.92 11.65 -2.90
C LEU A 6 8.68 12.94 -3.29
N LYS A 7 9.75 13.32 -2.58
CA LYS A 7 10.44 14.60 -2.84
C LYS A 7 10.99 14.75 -4.28
N HIS A 8 11.42 13.67 -4.91
CA HIS A 8 11.90 13.73 -6.29
C HIS A 8 10.73 13.94 -7.25
N PRO A 9 10.83 14.82 -8.26
CA PRO A 9 9.76 15.08 -9.21
C PRO A 9 9.21 13.82 -9.89
N ASP A 10 10.08 12.85 -10.17
CA ASP A 10 9.72 11.59 -10.83
C ASP A 10 9.26 10.49 -9.86
N SER A 11 9.35 10.70 -8.54
CA SER A 11 8.84 9.72 -7.58
C SER A 11 7.33 9.57 -7.72
N ARG A 12 6.87 8.33 -7.78
CA ARG A 12 5.46 7.94 -7.81
C ARG A 12 5.18 6.95 -6.68
N MET A 13 3.93 6.89 -6.26
CA MET A 13 3.43 5.93 -5.29
C MET A 13 2.18 5.26 -5.83
N VAL A 14 2.11 3.95 -5.66
CA VAL A 14 0.85 3.21 -5.74
C VAL A 14 0.51 2.80 -4.31
N CYS A 15 -0.64 3.26 -3.82
CA CYS A 15 -1.20 2.86 -2.54
C CYS A 15 -2.38 1.93 -2.81
N MET A 16 -2.45 0.84 -2.06
CA MET A 16 -3.48 -0.19 -2.23
C MET A 16 -4.06 -0.47 -0.85
N ASP A 17 -5.34 -0.17 -0.67
CA ASP A 17 -6.05 -0.35 0.59
C ASP A 17 -7.55 -0.43 0.29
N THR A 18 -8.27 -1.30 0.96
CA THR A 18 -9.74 -1.38 0.83
C THR A 18 -10.43 -0.19 1.48
N PHE A 19 -9.80 0.45 2.47
CA PHE A 19 -10.40 1.37 3.44
C PHE A 19 -11.64 0.79 4.14
N GLU A 20 -11.80 -0.54 4.18
CA GLU A 20 -12.89 -1.23 4.88
C GLU A 20 -12.49 -1.62 6.32
N GLY A 21 -11.18 -1.61 6.61
CA GLY A 21 -10.61 -1.94 7.91
C GLY A 21 -10.45 -3.44 8.12
N GLY A 22 -9.47 -3.80 8.95
CA GLY A 22 -9.24 -5.16 9.41
C GLY A 22 -9.95 -5.50 10.73
N SER A 23 -9.62 -6.67 11.28
CA SER A 23 -10.24 -7.20 12.50
C SER A 23 -10.08 -6.30 13.73
N GLU A 24 -8.91 -5.68 13.84
CA GLU A 24 -8.51 -4.70 14.84
C GLU A 24 -9.34 -3.41 14.72
N HIS A 25 -9.57 -2.93 13.51
CA HIS A 25 -10.39 -1.73 13.27
C HIS A 25 -11.86 -1.96 13.67
N ILE A 26 -12.39 -3.15 13.40
CA ILE A 26 -13.74 -3.54 13.83
C ILE A 26 -13.82 -3.59 15.35
N ARG A 27 -12.85 -4.25 16.01
CA ARG A 27 -12.79 -4.35 17.47
C ARG A 27 -12.72 -2.97 18.13
N ASP A 28 -11.92 -2.08 17.56
CA ASP A 28 -11.67 -0.76 18.11
C ASP A 28 -12.76 0.27 17.69
N THR A 29 -13.78 -0.18 16.94
CA THR A 29 -14.88 0.66 16.42
C THR A 29 -14.35 1.88 15.64
N THR A 30 -13.32 1.65 14.83
CA THR A 30 -12.70 2.71 14.04
C THR A 30 -13.64 3.15 12.92
N ASP A 31 -13.86 4.46 12.79
CA ASP A 31 -14.59 5.02 11.65
C ASP A 31 -13.69 5.06 10.41
N MET A 32 -13.80 4.05 9.57
CA MET A 32 -13.00 3.93 8.35
C MET A 32 -13.31 5.00 7.30
N ALA A 33 -14.52 5.59 7.31
CA ALA A 33 -14.82 6.74 6.44
C ALA A 33 -13.97 7.96 6.84
N SER A 34 -13.84 8.20 8.15
CA SER A 34 -12.94 9.24 8.66
C SER A 34 -11.46 8.96 8.31
N VAL A 35 -11.03 7.69 8.30
CA VAL A 35 -9.67 7.30 7.89
C VAL A 35 -9.44 7.58 6.41
N HIS A 36 -10.39 7.19 5.55
CA HIS A 36 -10.37 7.47 4.11
C HIS A 36 -10.26 8.97 3.83
N GLU A 37 -11.14 9.78 4.43
CA GLU A 37 -11.09 11.24 4.30
C GLU A 37 -9.77 11.82 4.80
N ALA A 38 -9.22 11.28 5.89
CA ALA A 38 -7.95 11.71 6.43
C ALA A 38 -6.78 11.40 5.48
N PHE A 39 -6.78 10.22 4.85
CA PHE A 39 -5.78 9.82 3.87
C PHE A 39 -5.73 10.81 2.70
N PHE A 40 -6.86 11.02 2.01
CA PHE A 40 -6.89 11.91 0.84
C PHE A 40 -6.59 13.37 1.21
N ARG A 41 -7.08 13.84 2.37
CA ARG A 41 -6.74 15.16 2.89
C ARG A 41 -5.23 15.30 3.16
N ASN A 42 -4.58 14.27 3.68
CA ASN A 42 -3.14 14.28 3.96
C ASN A 42 -2.32 14.22 2.67
N VAL A 43 -2.71 13.41 1.70
CA VAL A 43 -2.10 13.40 0.35
C VAL A 43 -2.24 14.78 -0.28
N GLY A 44 -3.42 15.40 -0.24
CA GLY A 44 -3.65 16.76 -0.76
C GLY A 44 -2.73 17.82 -0.16
N LYS A 45 -2.44 17.74 1.15
CA LYS A 45 -1.50 18.67 1.82
C LYS A 45 -0.06 18.55 1.33
N THR A 46 0.31 17.48 0.66
CA THR A 46 1.68 17.29 0.13
C THR A 46 1.93 18.05 -1.17
N GLY A 47 0.86 18.46 -1.87
CA GLY A 47 0.95 18.99 -3.24
C GLY A 47 1.36 17.95 -4.28
N ARG A 48 1.31 16.65 -3.94
CA ARG A 48 1.77 15.53 -4.77
C ARG A 48 0.66 14.54 -5.12
N SER A 49 -0.61 14.95 -5.08
CA SER A 49 -1.75 14.09 -5.40
C SER A 49 -1.60 13.40 -6.76
N ASP A 50 -1.10 14.11 -7.78
CA ASP A 50 -0.90 13.56 -9.12
C ASP A 50 0.22 12.50 -9.20
N SER A 51 1.05 12.39 -8.16
CA SER A 51 2.09 11.36 -8.04
C SER A 51 1.62 10.13 -7.25
N VAL A 52 0.39 10.12 -6.74
CA VAL A 52 -0.17 9.03 -5.93
C VAL A 52 -1.35 8.40 -6.67
N ARG A 53 -1.20 7.15 -7.09
CA ARG A 53 -2.30 6.32 -7.57
C ARG A 53 -2.84 5.50 -6.40
N VAL A 54 -4.14 5.61 -6.13
CA VAL A 54 -4.81 4.82 -5.10
C VAL A 54 -5.62 3.72 -5.77
N LEU A 55 -5.46 2.49 -5.29
CA LEU A 55 -6.21 1.32 -5.70
C LEU A 55 -7.06 0.89 -4.49
N GLU A 56 -8.33 1.29 -4.50
CA GLU A 56 -9.29 1.00 -3.43
C GLU A 56 -9.84 -0.43 -3.56
N GLU A 57 -8.97 -1.42 -3.37
CA GLU A 57 -9.27 -2.84 -3.57
C GLU A 57 -8.38 -3.74 -2.70
N ARG A 58 -8.71 -5.03 -2.62
CA ARG A 58 -7.86 -6.03 -1.95
C ARG A 58 -6.51 -6.16 -2.65
N SER A 59 -5.48 -6.45 -1.86
CA SER A 59 -4.10 -6.54 -2.33
C SER A 59 -3.89 -7.62 -3.40
N ASP A 60 -4.49 -8.79 -3.20
CA ASP A 60 -4.50 -9.89 -4.17
C ASP A 60 -4.97 -9.45 -5.58
N THR A 61 -6.04 -8.66 -5.63
CA THR A 61 -6.68 -8.20 -6.86
C THR A 61 -5.86 -7.09 -7.51
N GLY A 62 -5.46 -6.09 -6.73
CA GLY A 62 -4.68 -4.97 -7.25
C GLY A 62 -3.28 -5.37 -7.71
N LEU A 63 -2.60 -6.28 -7.01
CA LEU A 63 -1.27 -6.77 -7.43
C LEU A 63 -1.34 -7.58 -8.72
N LEU A 64 -2.36 -8.44 -8.88
CA LEU A 64 -2.59 -9.15 -10.14
C LEU A 64 -2.89 -8.19 -11.29
N ARG A 65 -3.67 -7.13 -11.03
CA ARG A 65 -3.94 -6.08 -12.01
C ARG A 65 -2.66 -5.37 -12.43
N LEU A 66 -1.79 -4.97 -11.48
CA LEU A 66 -0.51 -4.32 -11.81
C LEU A 66 0.38 -5.23 -12.67
N LEU A 67 0.43 -6.53 -12.37
CA LEU A 67 1.14 -7.51 -13.19
C LEU A 67 0.57 -7.61 -14.61
N GLN A 68 -0.75 -7.55 -14.78
CA GLN A 68 -1.41 -7.59 -16.09
C GLN A 68 -1.22 -6.30 -16.89
N GLU A 69 -1.19 -5.16 -16.22
CA GLU A 69 -0.89 -3.86 -16.82
C GLU A 69 0.56 -3.79 -17.36
N ASN A 70 1.38 -4.83 -17.08
CA ASN A 70 2.82 -4.88 -17.37
C ASN A 70 3.53 -3.61 -16.90
N HIS A 71 2.99 -3.03 -15.84
CA HIS A 71 3.36 -1.72 -15.36
C HIS A 71 4.65 -1.83 -14.55
N GLU A 72 5.47 -0.79 -14.68
CA GLU A 72 6.75 -0.52 -14.02
C GLU A 72 7.05 -1.37 -12.80
N ALA A 73 8.23 -2.01 -12.82
CA ALA A 73 8.76 -2.61 -11.62
C ALA A 73 9.15 -1.52 -10.61
N PHE A 74 8.83 -1.75 -9.34
CA PHE A 74 9.01 -0.82 -8.23
C PHE A 74 10.44 -0.90 -7.69
N ASP A 75 11.00 0.24 -7.29
CA ASP A 75 12.27 0.28 -6.56
C ASP A 75 12.08 -0.01 -5.05
N PHE A 76 10.86 0.18 -4.56
CA PHE A 76 10.51 0.03 -3.15
C PHE A 76 9.08 -0.50 -2.99
N ILE A 77 8.91 -1.51 -2.15
CA ILE A 77 7.63 -2.10 -1.77
C ILE A 77 7.57 -2.19 -0.24
N TYR A 78 6.44 -1.77 0.34
CA TYR A 78 6.16 -1.85 1.76
C TYR A 78 4.87 -2.64 1.96
N VAL A 79 4.97 -3.77 2.65
CA VAL A 79 3.85 -4.67 2.95
C VAL A 79 3.49 -4.50 4.42
N ASP A 80 2.30 -3.93 4.62
CA ASP A 80 1.64 -3.67 5.90
C ASP A 80 0.15 -3.92 5.66
N GLY A 81 -0.19 -5.21 5.63
CA GLY A 81 -1.45 -5.72 5.08
C GLY A 81 -2.46 -6.10 6.16
N SER A 82 -3.41 -6.98 5.83
CA SER A 82 -4.41 -7.52 6.77
C SER A 82 -3.82 -8.33 7.92
N HIS A 83 -2.51 -8.53 7.88
CA HIS A 83 -1.69 -9.35 8.73
C HIS A 83 -2.09 -10.85 8.81
N LEU A 84 -3.07 -11.30 8.01
CA LEU A 84 -3.31 -12.72 7.80
C LEU A 84 -2.12 -13.30 7.02
N SER A 85 -1.50 -14.35 7.56
CA SER A 85 -0.28 -14.93 6.96
C SER A 85 -0.45 -15.33 5.50
N THR A 86 -1.66 -15.75 5.09
CA THR A 86 -1.98 -16.08 3.70
C THR A 86 -2.01 -14.86 2.79
N ASP A 87 -2.59 -13.76 3.26
CA ASP A 87 -2.69 -12.51 2.48
C ASP A 87 -1.27 -11.92 2.33
N VAL A 88 -0.51 -11.84 3.42
CA VAL A 88 0.87 -11.32 3.41
C VAL A 88 1.78 -12.18 2.53
N LEU A 89 1.64 -13.51 2.54
CA LEU A 89 2.41 -14.38 1.66
C LEU A 89 2.11 -14.09 0.18
N VAL A 90 0.83 -13.91 -0.16
CA VAL A 90 0.41 -13.53 -1.53
C VAL A 90 1.02 -12.18 -1.92
N ASP A 91 0.95 -11.20 -1.03
CA ASP A 91 1.50 -9.87 -1.26
C ASP A 91 3.01 -9.90 -1.51
N LEU A 92 3.75 -10.66 -0.69
CA LEU A 92 5.19 -10.81 -0.86
C LEU A 92 5.54 -11.51 -2.18
N VAL A 93 4.81 -12.57 -2.56
CA VAL A 93 5.07 -13.31 -3.81
C VAL A 93 4.77 -12.45 -5.03
N LEU A 94 3.61 -11.81 -5.07
CA LEU A 94 3.20 -10.98 -6.21
C LEU A 94 4.00 -9.66 -6.26
N GLY A 95 4.21 -9.03 -5.11
CA GLY A 95 5.03 -7.83 -4.97
C GLY A 95 6.48 -8.06 -5.39
N PHE A 96 7.09 -9.19 -5.02
CA PHE A 96 8.46 -9.51 -5.44
C PHE A 96 8.59 -9.64 -6.97
N ARG A 97 7.54 -10.10 -7.67
CA ARG A 97 7.51 -10.14 -9.14
C ARG A 97 7.43 -8.76 -9.78
N LEU A 98 6.92 -7.78 -9.04
CA LEU A 98 6.86 -6.38 -9.44
C LEU A 98 8.09 -5.59 -8.96
N LEU A 99 9.06 -6.19 -8.28
CA LEU A 99 10.23 -5.46 -7.74
C LEU A 99 11.38 -5.42 -8.75
N ASN A 100 12.03 -4.26 -8.90
CA ASN A 100 13.25 -4.13 -9.67
C ASN A 100 14.41 -4.91 -9.04
N VAL A 101 15.35 -5.36 -9.89
CA VAL A 101 16.63 -5.90 -9.39
C VAL A 101 17.36 -4.81 -8.62
N GLY A 102 17.68 -5.09 -7.35
CA GLY A 102 18.28 -4.13 -6.43
C GLY A 102 17.27 -3.26 -5.66
N GLY A 103 15.97 -3.42 -5.92
CA GLY A 103 14.90 -2.81 -5.16
C GLY A 103 14.78 -3.40 -3.75
N LEU A 104 14.03 -2.71 -2.90
CA LEU A 104 13.82 -3.08 -1.50
C LEU A 104 12.35 -3.46 -1.24
N CYS A 105 12.12 -4.62 -0.64
CA CYS A 105 10.81 -5.02 -0.14
C CYS A 105 10.89 -5.14 1.39
N ILE A 106 9.98 -4.47 2.10
CA ILE A 106 9.87 -4.50 3.57
C ILE A 106 8.51 -5.10 3.94
N CYS A 107 8.50 -5.95 4.97
CA CYS A 107 7.30 -6.47 5.62
C CYS A 107 7.31 -5.94 7.06
N ASP A 108 6.31 -5.16 7.46
CA ASP A 108 6.31 -4.45 8.75
C ASP A 108 6.20 -5.44 9.93
N ASP A 109 5.14 -6.23 9.95
CA ASP A 109 4.80 -7.15 11.03
C ASP A 109 5.37 -8.55 10.86
N TYR A 110 6.65 -8.66 10.49
CA TYR A 110 7.29 -9.95 10.22
C TYR A 110 7.25 -10.94 11.40
N LEU A 111 7.24 -10.42 12.63
CA LEU A 111 7.21 -11.22 13.87
C LEU A 111 5.82 -11.32 14.50
N TRP A 112 4.76 -10.91 13.80
CA TRP A 112 3.42 -10.97 14.36
C TRP A 112 2.88 -12.40 14.40
N GLU A 113 2.30 -12.77 15.53
CA GLU A 113 1.77 -14.11 15.80
C GLU A 113 0.24 -14.19 15.76
N GLY A 114 -0.45 -13.04 15.60
CA GLY A 114 -1.92 -12.92 15.59
C GLY A 114 -2.53 -12.49 16.91
#